data_AF-A0A2A4QQN3-F1
#
_entry.id   AF-A0A2A4QQN3-F1
#
_cell.length_a   1.000
_cell.length_b   1.000
_cell.length_c   1.000
_cell.angle_alpha   90.00
_cell.angle_beta   90.00
_cell.angle_gamma   90.00
#
_symmetry.space_group_name_H-M   'P 1'
#
loop_
_entity.id
_entity.type
_entity.pdbx_description
1 polymer ?
#
loop_
_entity_poly.entity_id
_entity_poly.type
_entity_poly.pdbx_seq_one_letter_code
_entity_poly.pdbx_strand_id
1 'polypeptide(L)'
;MLKRLQLLAKHIIQRPHDRIERALNIPAPIQSAKSVEAQHHVLHACPSYTELRTEFRNVGRMNAIIETLGRDFLTAMPDGAYVSRLGQIAFLYRRQHEDLATDKVIDLLGNAKEHLKNNPSDWDEWNTANLREMESSIRHHAGVPADLIEKRARL
;
A
#
# COMPACT_ATOMS: atom_id res chain seq x y z
N MET A 1 -25.84 7.06 51.34
CA MET A 1 -24.59 7.83 51.23
C MET A 1 -23.86 7.67 49.88
N LEU A 2 -23.95 6.53 49.17
CA LEU A 2 -23.20 6.32 47.92
C LEU A 2 -23.62 7.18 46.70
N LYS A 3 -24.88 7.64 46.60
CA LYS A 3 -25.35 8.42 45.42
C LYS A 3 -24.80 9.86 45.36
N ARG A 4 -24.32 10.43 46.47
CA ARG A 4 -23.74 11.80 46.49
C ARG A 4 -22.27 11.85 46.04
N LEU A 5 -21.53 10.75 46.16
CA LEU A 5 -20.12 10.65 45.74
C LEU A 5 -19.97 10.47 44.21
N GLN A 6 -20.94 9.83 43.54
CA GLN A 6 -20.91 9.64 42.09
C GLN A 6 -21.22 10.91 41.29
N LEU A 7 -21.95 11.87 41.86
CA LEU A 7 -22.25 13.16 41.22
C LEU A 7 -21.06 14.14 41.29
N LEU A 8 -20.25 14.06 42.34
CA LEU A 8 -19.05 14.89 42.51
C LEU A 8 -17.89 14.43 41.61
N ALA A 9 -17.78 13.14 41.30
CA ALA A 9 -16.74 12.61 40.42
C ALA A 9 -16.94 13.00 38.93
N LYS A 10 -18.17 13.30 38.49
CA LYS A 10 -18.46 13.68 37.10
C LYS A 10 -18.02 15.10 36.73
N HIS A 11 -17.73 15.97 37.70
CA HIS A 11 -17.41 17.37 37.47
C HIS A 11 -15.93 17.73 37.70
N ILE A 12 -15.07 16.77 38.10
CA ILE A 12 -13.70 17.08 38.53
C ILE A 12 -12.62 16.68 37.51
N ILE A 13 -12.95 15.98 36.42
CA ILE A 13 -11.97 15.64 35.38
C ILE A 13 -12.56 15.91 33.99
N GLN A 14 -12.79 17.18 33.66
CA GLN A 14 -12.70 17.60 32.26
C GLN A 14 -11.23 17.85 31.99
N ARG A 15 -10.65 17.11 31.03
CA ARG A 15 -9.26 17.32 30.65
C ARG A 15 -9.14 18.74 30.09
N PRO A 16 -8.03 19.46 30.33
CA PRO A 16 -7.87 20.85 29.90
C PRO A 16 -8.13 21.06 28.40
N HIS A 17 -7.95 20.01 27.59
CA HIS A 17 -8.26 19.98 26.15
C HIS A 17 -9.74 20.25 25.82
N ASP A 18 -10.67 19.71 26.63
CA ASP A 18 -12.13 19.76 26.34
C ASP A 18 -12.73 21.17 26.46
N ARG A 19 -12.02 22.07 27.17
CA ARG A 19 -12.48 23.44 27.44
C ARG A 19 -12.11 24.40 26.30
N ILE A 20 -10.96 24.16 25.67
CA ILE A 20 -10.48 24.94 24.52
C ILE A 20 -11.28 24.59 23.27
N GLU A 21 -11.50 23.30 23.00
CA GLU A 21 -12.27 22.84 21.84
C GLU A 21 -13.72 23.36 21.84
N ARG A 22 -14.35 23.41 23.02
CA ARG A 22 -15.69 23.99 23.19
C ARG A 22 -15.73 25.50 22.99
N ALA A 23 -14.71 26.23 23.45
CA ALA A 23 -14.65 27.68 23.26
C ALA A 23 -14.44 28.07 21.78
N LEU A 24 -13.78 27.20 21.01
CA LEU A 24 -13.47 27.42 19.60
C LEU A 24 -14.54 26.86 18.64
N ASN A 25 -15.64 26.29 19.17
CA ASN A 25 -16.70 25.64 18.40
C ASN A 25 -16.15 24.70 17.31
N ILE A 26 -15.09 23.95 17.64
CA ILE A 26 -14.45 23.05 16.70
C ILE A 26 -15.45 21.93 16.41
N PRO A 27 -15.89 21.74 15.16
CA PRO A 27 -16.77 20.63 14.83
C PRO A 27 -16.09 19.33 15.24
N ALA A 28 -16.86 18.40 15.82
CA ALA A 28 -16.36 17.08 16.17
C ALA A 28 -15.59 16.52 14.95
N PRO A 29 -14.41 15.89 15.16
CA PRO A 29 -13.65 15.33 14.05
C PRO A 29 -14.61 14.51 13.20
N ILE A 30 -14.64 14.81 11.90
CA ILE A 30 -15.42 14.05 10.93
C ILE A 30 -15.10 12.59 11.22
N GLN A 31 -16.09 11.83 11.69
CA GLN A 31 -15.93 10.39 11.85
C GLN A 31 -15.48 9.94 10.46
N SER A 32 -14.20 9.57 10.34
CA SER A 32 -13.63 9.16 9.05
C SER A 32 -14.63 8.17 8.48
N ALA A 33 -15.21 8.49 7.32
CA ALA A 33 -16.14 7.62 6.62
C ALA A 33 -15.67 6.19 6.83
N LYS A 34 -16.50 5.35 7.49
CA LYS A 34 -16.17 3.99 7.99
C LYS A 34 -14.87 3.56 7.37
N SER A 35 -13.77 3.56 8.13
CA SER A 35 -12.47 3.13 7.62
C SER A 35 -12.74 1.89 6.80
N VAL A 36 -12.63 1.99 5.47
CA VAL A 36 -12.68 0.83 4.60
C VAL A 36 -11.54 0.02 5.16
N GLU A 37 -11.84 -1.01 5.96
CA GLU A 37 -10.83 -1.86 6.56
C GLU A 37 -9.91 -2.20 5.42
N ALA A 38 -8.64 -1.77 5.50
CA ALA A 38 -7.77 -1.72 4.34
C ALA A 38 -7.80 -3.09 3.69
N GLN A 39 -8.52 -3.23 2.56
CA GLN A 39 -8.93 -4.52 1.97
C GLN A 39 -7.70 -5.41 1.69
N HIS A 40 -6.52 -4.79 1.64
CA HIS A 40 -5.19 -5.37 1.60
C HIS A 40 -4.84 -6.35 2.75
N HIS A 41 -5.56 -6.37 3.87
CA HIS A 41 -5.28 -7.28 5.00
C HIS A 41 -6.31 -8.41 5.16
N VAL A 42 -7.44 -8.33 4.45
CA VAL A 42 -8.50 -9.34 4.54
C VAL A 42 -8.14 -10.51 3.62
N LEU A 43 -8.05 -11.71 4.16
CA LEU A 43 -7.83 -12.93 3.39
C LEU A 43 -8.98 -13.15 2.40
N HIS A 44 -8.66 -13.54 1.17
CA HIS A 44 -9.65 -13.95 0.18
C HIS A 44 -9.83 -15.47 0.24
N ALA A 45 -10.99 -15.98 -0.18
CA ALA A 45 -11.24 -17.41 -0.35
C ALA A 45 -10.23 -18.11 -1.28
N CYS A 46 -9.51 -17.34 -2.11
CA CYS A 46 -8.44 -17.83 -2.98
C CYS A 46 -7.08 -17.56 -2.31
N PRO A 47 -6.35 -18.59 -1.87
CA PRO A 47 -5.03 -18.41 -1.26
C PRO A 47 -4.02 -17.77 -2.20
N SER A 48 -4.00 -18.19 -3.48
CA SER A 48 -3.09 -17.64 -4.49
C SER A 48 -3.29 -16.14 -4.72
N TYR A 49 -4.54 -15.68 -4.75
CA TYR A 49 -4.83 -14.26 -4.86
C TYR A 49 -4.46 -13.48 -3.59
N THR A 50 -4.60 -14.09 -2.41
CA THR A 50 -4.14 -13.49 -1.15
C THR A 50 -2.63 -13.31 -1.12
N GLU A 51 -1.88 -14.30 -1.60
CA GLU A 51 -0.43 -14.21 -1.73
C GLU A 51 -0.03 -13.20 -2.82
N LEU A 52 -0.71 -13.20 -3.97
CA LEU A 52 -0.47 -12.23 -5.04
C LEU A 52 -0.65 -10.78 -4.56
N ARG A 53 -1.71 -10.50 -3.78
CA ARG A 53 -1.90 -9.19 -3.13
C ARG A 53 -0.76 -8.83 -2.19
N THR A 54 -0.16 -9.81 -1.53
CA THR A 54 1.01 -9.59 -0.66
C THR A 54 2.23 -9.20 -1.47
N GLU A 55 2.51 -9.87 -2.59
CA GLU A 55 3.61 -9.52 -3.49
C GLU A 55 3.45 -8.10 -4.06
N PHE A 56 2.26 -7.77 -4.55
CA PHE A 56 1.97 -6.42 -5.06
C PHE A 56 2.03 -5.33 -3.99
N ARG A 57 1.70 -5.65 -2.74
CA ARG A 57 1.90 -4.72 -1.61
C ARG A 57 3.39 -4.45 -1.36
N ASN A 58 4.23 -5.47 -1.48
CA ASN A 58 5.69 -5.30 -1.34
C ASN A 58 6.25 -4.46 -2.49
N VAL A 59 5.82 -4.73 -3.72
CA VAL A 59 6.13 -3.93 -4.91
C VAL A 59 5.68 -2.46 -4.75
N GLY A 60 4.49 -2.22 -4.21
CA GLY A 60 3.98 -0.87 -3.94
C GLY A 60 4.84 -0.12 -2.91
N ARG A 61 5.30 -0.81 -1.85
CA ARG A 61 6.25 -0.24 -0.88
C ARG A 61 7.59 0.10 -1.53
N MET A 62 8.10 -0.77 -2.40
CA MET A 62 9.33 -0.53 -3.16
C MET A 62 9.19 0.72 -4.03
N ASN A 63 8.07 0.86 -4.75
CA ASN A 63 7.77 2.04 -5.56
C ASN A 63 7.74 3.33 -4.73
N ALA A 64 7.12 3.30 -3.55
CA ALA A 64 7.08 4.47 -2.65
C ALA A 64 8.49 4.89 -2.17
N ILE A 65 9.40 3.93 -1.95
CA ILE A 65 10.82 4.21 -1.64
C ILE A 65 11.50 4.86 -2.85
N ILE A 66 11.34 4.28 -4.05
CA ILE A 66 11.90 4.83 -5.30
C ILE A 66 11.45 6.28 -5.51
N GLU A 67 10.16 6.56 -5.37
CA GLU A 67 9.61 7.91 -5.53
C GLU A 67 10.17 8.90 -4.50
N THR A 68 10.39 8.44 -3.26
CA THR A 68 10.98 9.28 -2.21
C THR A 68 12.44 9.61 -2.53
N LEU A 69 13.20 8.62 -2.99
CA LEU A 69 14.58 8.83 -3.46
C LEU A 69 14.65 9.75 -4.70
N GLY A 70 13.68 9.63 -5.61
CA GLY A 70 13.55 10.50 -6.78
C GLY A 70 13.18 11.93 -6.41
N ARG A 71 12.30 12.14 -5.43
CA ARG A 71 12.02 13.48 -4.90
C ARG A 71 13.25 14.10 -4.24
N ASP A 72 13.93 13.35 -3.37
CA ASP A 72 15.15 13.82 -2.71
C ASP A 72 16.26 14.16 -3.71
N PHE A 73 16.41 13.36 -4.78
CA PHE A 73 17.33 13.61 -5.88
C PHE A 73 17.11 14.99 -6.53
N LEU A 74 15.85 15.42 -6.66
CA LEU A 74 15.48 16.68 -7.32
C LEU A 74 15.50 17.90 -6.38
N THR A 75 15.44 17.72 -5.06
CA THR A 75 15.15 18.82 -4.14
C THR A 75 16.18 19.04 -3.03
N ALA A 76 16.85 17.99 -2.56
CA ALA A 76 17.65 18.06 -1.33
C ALA A 76 19.02 17.38 -1.44
N MET A 77 19.25 16.60 -2.49
CA MET A 77 20.52 15.89 -2.68
C MET A 77 21.69 16.87 -2.87
N PRO A 78 22.83 16.65 -2.18
CA PRO A 78 24.01 17.48 -2.36
C PRO A 78 24.67 17.25 -3.72
N ASP A 79 25.37 18.27 -4.21
CA ASP A 79 26.13 18.20 -5.45
C ASP A 79 27.14 17.04 -5.42
N GLY A 80 27.28 16.37 -6.57
CA GLY A 80 28.20 15.24 -6.74
C GLY A 80 27.68 13.88 -6.23
N ALA A 81 26.55 13.81 -5.52
CA ALA A 81 25.96 12.54 -5.07
C ALA A 81 25.07 11.82 -6.11
N TYR A 82 24.80 12.47 -7.24
CA TYR A 82 23.82 12.05 -8.24
C TYR A 82 24.07 10.64 -8.81
N VAL A 83 25.33 10.27 -9.05
CA VAL A 83 25.69 8.95 -9.60
C VAL A 83 25.28 7.83 -8.64
N SER A 84 25.56 7.99 -7.35
CA SER A 84 25.18 7.02 -6.32
C SER A 84 23.65 6.91 -6.21
N ARG A 85 22.96 8.05 -6.23
CA ARG A 85 21.49 8.09 -6.15
C ARG A 85 20.81 7.43 -7.36
N LEU A 86 21.26 7.73 -8.57
CA LEU A 86 20.75 7.07 -9.78
C LEU A 86 21.03 5.56 -9.74
N GLY A 87 22.19 5.15 -9.21
CA GLY A 87 22.50 3.74 -8.96
C GLY A 87 21.52 3.05 -8.02
N GLN A 88 21.15 3.70 -6.91
CA GLN A 88 20.16 3.19 -5.94
C GLN A 88 18.78 3.05 -6.58
N ILE A 89 18.31 4.10 -7.27
CA ILE A 89 17.00 4.10 -7.96
C ILE A 89 16.96 2.98 -9.02
N ALA A 90 18.00 2.85 -9.83
CA ALA A 90 18.10 1.82 -10.86
C ALA A 90 18.09 0.40 -10.28
N PHE A 91 18.85 0.17 -9.20
CA PHE A 91 18.84 -1.11 -8.49
C PHE A 91 17.44 -1.49 -7.99
N LEU A 92 16.71 -0.53 -7.40
CA LEU A 92 15.37 -0.78 -6.89
C LEU A 92 14.35 -1.07 -8.01
N TYR A 93 14.43 -0.36 -9.14
CA TYR A 93 13.60 -0.68 -10.31
C TYR A 93 13.89 -2.08 -10.86
N ARG A 94 15.16 -2.50 -10.93
CA ARG A 94 15.52 -3.87 -11.31
C ARG A 94 14.91 -4.87 -10.33
N ARG A 95 15.09 -4.65 -9.02
CA ARG A 95 14.59 -5.56 -7.99
C ARG A 95 13.06 -5.70 -8.04
N GLN A 96 12.35 -4.57 -8.20
CA GLN A 96 10.89 -4.55 -8.37
C GLN A 96 10.46 -5.35 -9.60
N HIS A 97 11.20 -5.22 -10.71
CA HIS A 97 10.92 -5.97 -11.91
C HIS A 97 11.17 -7.47 -11.73
N GLU A 98 12.28 -7.87 -11.11
CA GLU A 98 12.59 -9.27 -10.81
C GLU A 98 11.51 -9.90 -9.92
N ASP A 99 11.00 -9.17 -8.92
CA ASP A 99 9.92 -9.67 -8.05
C ASP A 99 8.64 -9.98 -8.83
N LEU A 100 8.28 -9.14 -9.81
CA LEU A 100 7.08 -9.33 -10.63
C LEU A 100 7.24 -10.34 -11.77
N ALA A 101 8.47 -10.58 -12.24
CA ALA A 101 8.77 -11.45 -13.37
C ALA A 101 9.09 -12.91 -12.96
N THR A 102 8.82 -13.30 -11.71
CA THR A 102 9.06 -14.67 -11.24
C THR A 102 7.98 -15.66 -11.72
N ASP A 103 8.39 -16.91 -11.95
CA ASP A 103 7.46 -18.02 -12.24
C ASP A 103 6.40 -18.16 -11.15
N LYS A 104 6.79 -17.97 -9.88
CA LYS A 104 5.87 -17.96 -8.73
C LYS A 104 4.71 -16.98 -8.94
N VAL A 105 4.99 -15.74 -9.33
CA VAL A 105 3.94 -14.71 -9.52
C VAL A 105 3.04 -15.05 -10.70
N ILE A 106 3.61 -15.64 -11.77
CA ILE A 106 2.85 -16.13 -12.93
C ILE A 106 1.90 -17.27 -12.51
N ASP A 107 2.38 -18.23 -11.72
CA ASP A 107 1.59 -19.35 -11.20
C ASP A 107 0.47 -18.85 -10.26
N LEU A 108 0.78 -17.92 -9.36
CA LEU A 108 -0.22 -17.31 -8.47
C LEU A 108 -1.34 -16.62 -9.26
N LEU A 109 -0.97 -15.88 -10.31
CA LEU A 109 -1.92 -15.23 -11.22
C LEU A 109 -2.78 -16.26 -11.95
N GLY A 110 -2.18 -17.32 -12.49
CA GLY A 110 -2.88 -18.42 -13.16
C GLY A 110 -3.92 -19.08 -12.27
N ASN A 111 -3.50 -19.49 -11.07
CA ASN A 111 -4.36 -20.11 -10.07
C ASN A 111 -5.50 -19.18 -9.60
N ALA A 112 -5.21 -17.89 -9.42
CA ALA A 112 -6.21 -16.89 -9.07
C ALA A 112 -7.27 -16.72 -10.17
N LYS A 113 -6.86 -16.67 -11.44
CA LYS A 113 -7.78 -16.59 -12.58
C LYS A 113 -8.64 -17.85 -12.74
N GLU A 114 -8.07 -19.02 -12.51
CA GLU A 114 -8.82 -20.28 -12.50
C GLU A 114 -9.86 -20.30 -11.37
N HIS A 115 -9.48 -19.87 -10.16
CA HIS A 115 -10.41 -19.75 -9.04
C HIS A 115 -11.55 -18.77 -9.35
N LEU A 116 -11.26 -17.60 -9.94
CA LEU A 116 -12.28 -16.64 -10.38
C LEU A 116 -13.27 -17.26 -11.37
N LYS A 117 -12.75 -18.02 -12.34
CA LYS A 117 -13.60 -18.71 -13.33
C LYS A 117 -14.51 -19.74 -12.69
N ASN A 118 -14.00 -20.50 -11.72
CA ASN A 118 -14.74 -21.61 -11.10
C ASN A 118 -15.69 -21.15 -9.98
N ASN A 119 -15.36 -20.08 -9.27
CA ASN A 119 -16.11 -19.58 -8.10
C ASN A 119 -16.39 -18.06 -8.21
N PRO A 120 -17.12 -17.57 -9.23
CA PRO A 120 -17.29 -16.14 -9.46
C PRO A 120 -18.03 -15.41 -8.32
N SER A 121 -18.85 -16.11 -7.54
CA SER A 121 -19.56 -15.55 -6.37
C SER A 121 -18.63 -15.12 -5.24
N ASP A 122 -17.42 -15.67 -5.19
CA ASP A 122 -16.43 -15.36 -4.15
C ASP A 122 -15.67 -14.05 -4.45
N TRP A 123 -15.91 -13.44 -5.61
CA TRP A 123 -15.18 -12.27 -6.09
C TRP A 123 -16.12 -11.08 -6.22
N ASP A 124 -15.84 -10.03 -5.45
CA ASP A 124 -16.46 -8.74 -5.65
C ASP A 124 -15.83 -7.99 -6.84
N GLU A 125 -16.46 -6.86 -7.20
CA GLU A 125 -16.01 -6.02 -8.31
C GLU A 125 -14.58 -5.49 -8.09
N TRP A 126 -14.23 -5.14 -6.85
CA TRP A 126 -12.91 -4.61 -6.51
C TRP A 126 -11.81 -5.67 -6.70
N ASN A 127 -12.01 -6.89 -6.20
CA ASN A 127 -11.03 -7.96 -6.32
C ASN A 127 -10.86 -8.41 -7.77
N THR A 128 -11.97 -8.43 -8.53
CA THR A 128 -11.94 -8.74 -9.96
C THR A 128 -11.14 -7.68 -10.75
N ALA A 129 -11.41 -6.40 -10.51
CA ALA A 129 -10.68 -5.31 -11.14
C ALA A 129 -9.19 -5.32 -10.75
N ASN A 130 -8.90 -5.52 -9.46
CA ASN A 130 -7.55 -5.57 -8.94
C ASN A 130 -6.74 -6.72 -9.57
N LEU A 131 -7.31 -7.93 -9.70
CA LEU A 131 -6.65 -9.05 -10.38
C LEU A 131 -6.32 -8.71 -11.85
N ARG A 132 -7.22 -8.01 -12.55
CA ARG A 132 -6.99 -7.57 -13.94
C ARG A 132 -5.82 -6.58 -14.03
N GLU A 133 -5.74 -5.61 -13.12
CA GLU A 133 -4.63 -4.65 -13.09
C GLU A 133 -3.30 -5.33 -12.73
N MET A 134 -3.32 -6.29 -11.80
CA MET A 134 -2.15 -7.12 -11.50
C MET A 134 -1.66 -7.88 -12.73
N GLU A 135 -2.58 -8.50 -13.48
CA GLU A 135 -2.28 -9.19 -14.72
C GLU A 135 -1.67 -8.26 -15.78
N SER A 136 -2.22 -7.04 -15.90
CA SER A 136 -1.66 -6.00 -16.78
C SER A 136 -0.23 -5.67 -16.38
N SER A 137 0.02 -5.42 -15.08
CA SER A 137 1.35 -5.11 -14.57
C SER A 137 2.34 -6.26 -14.83
N ILE A 138 1.99 -7.51 -14.48
CA ILE A 138 2.84 -8.69 -14.70
C ILE A 138 3.23 -8.81 -16.17
N ARG A 139 2.29 -8.61 -17.11
CA ARG A 139 2.59 -8.64 -18.55
C ARG A 139 3.59 -7.58 -18.99
N HIS A 140 3.59 -6.39 -18.40
CA HIS A 140 4.57 -5.35 -18.73
C HIS A 140 5.97 -5.70 -18.25
N HIS A 141 6.07 -6.49 -17.19
CA HIS A 141 7.33 -6.99 -16.66
C HIS A 141 7.78 -8.29 -17.34
N ALA A 142 6.86 -9.13 -17.79
CA ALA A 142 7.18 -10.36 -18.50
C ALA A 142 7.90 -10.09 -19.82
N GLY A 143 9.03 -10.77 -20.04
CA GLY A 143 9.75 -10.75 -21.33
C GLY A 143 10.70 -9.56 -21.53
N VAL A 144 10.88 -8.69 -20.54
CA VAL A 144 11.95 -7.67 -20.56
C VAL A 144 13.12 -8.15 -19.70
N PRO A 145 14.35 -8.22 -20.21
CA PRO A 145 15.52 -8.49 -19.38
C PRO A 145 15.70 -7.47 -18.25
N ALA A 146 15.96 -7.96 -17.04
CA ALA A 146 16.08 -7.13 -15.84
C ALA A 146 17.22 -6.09 -15.93
N ASP A 147 18.30 -6.38 -16.67
CA ASP A 147 19.41 -5.46 -16.89
C ASP A 147 19.02 -4.26 -17.78
N LEU A 148 18.06 -4.43 -18.69
CA LEU A 148 17.52 -3.34 -19.51
C LEU A 148 16.69 -2.37 -18.66
N ILE A 149 15.93 -2.88 -17.69
CA ILE A 149 15.20 -2.05 -16.73
C ILE A 149 16.18 -1.21 -15.91
N GLU A 150 17.26 -1.83 -15.40
CA GLU A 150 18.29 -1.13 -14.63
C GLU A 150 18.99 -0.05 -15.48
N LYS A 151 19.37 -0.37 -16.72
CA LYS A 151 19.98 0.59 -17.64
C LYS A 151 19.06 1.77 -17.93
N ARG A 152 17.78 1.51 -18.20
CA ARG A 152 16.78 2.56 -18.46
C ARG A 152 16.65 3.54 -17.31
N ALA A 153 16.71 3.07 -16.07
CA ALA A 153 16.56 3.91 -14.88
C ALA A 153 17.76 4.85 -14.61
N ARG A 154 18.88 4.69 -15.34
CA ARG A 154 20.06 5.55 -15.24
C ARG A 154 20.13 6.64 -16.31
N LEU A 155 19.23 6.61 -17.30
CA LEU A 155 19.12 7.60 -18.38
C LEU A 155 18.29 8.80 -17.92
#